data_AF-A0A1M3QZC6-F1
#
_entry.id   AF-A0A1M3QZC6-F1
#
_cell.length_a   1.000
_cell.length_b   1.000
_cell.length_c   1.000
_cell.angle_alpha   90.00
_cell.angle_beta   90.00
_cell.angle_gamma   90.00
#
_symmetry.space_group_name_H-M   'P 1'
#
loop_
_entity.id
_entity.type
_entity.pdbx_description
1 polymer ?
#
loop_
_entity_poly.entity_id
_entity_poly.type
_entity_poly.pdbx_seq_one_letter_code
_entity_poly.pdbx_strand_id
1 'polypeptide(L)'
;MYDILQLNDMLVPELLDVAEQLSIPNAKKLDKQELIYKILDKQAIVNSAGAAKTEEKGKRRRLVKTTTANSTEEAIVESDSEKAPAAPAPKRKKAAAADAEKKPEKKVIKKSRSVEAEEAAEEPETPVNIDAVIEEETAPEAEISEAALPVDLPVAEEPQAERRSYPQRREQNFNIEFDGVVMSEGVLEMMPDGYGFLRSSDYNYLSSPDDIYVSPSQIKLFGLKTGDTVSGSVRPPKEGEKYFALLKVEAINGKSPEEVRDRVPFDYLTPLFPFEKLNLFTQPSAYSTRMIDLFTPIGKGQRGLIVAQPKTGKTVLLKEIANAIAENHPECYLMIVLVDERPEEVTDMERSVKAEVIASTFDEPAEKHVKVSTIALQKAKRLVECGHDVVILLDSITRLARAHNTVAPASGKVLSGGVEANAMQKPKQFFGAARKIENGGSLTILATALIDTGSKMDEVIFEEFKGTGNMELQLDRRLANRRIFPAIDLVASSTRREDLLLDRDVLKRMHLLRNYLADMNAEEAMNELLKRMRGTKDNQEFLASMNS
;
A
#
# COMPACT_ATOMS: atom_id res chain seq x y z
N MET A 1 9.44 40.21 -30.63
CA MET A 1 8.75 38.90 -30.72
C MET A 1 8.42 38.54 -29.29
N TYR A 2 7.17 38.15 -29.03
CA TYR A 2 6.75 37.79 -27.68
C TYR A 2 6.79 36.27 -27.56
N ASP A 3 7.35 35.77 -26.45
CA ASP A 3 7.31 34.34 -26.14
C ASP A 3 5.98 33.96 -25.47
N ILE A 4 5.61 32.68 -25.51
CA ILE A 4 4.36 32.17 -24.93
C ILE A 4 4.25 32.47 -23.42
N LEU A 5 5.38 32.46 -22.70
CA LEU A 5 5.44 32.82 -21.29
C LEU A 5 5.14 34.32 -21.08
N GLN A 6 5.72 35.19 -21.92
CA GLN A 6 5.48 36.63 -21.87
C GLN A 6 4.03 36.99 -22.18
N LEU A 7 3.41 36.29 -23.14
CA LEU A 7 2.01 36.52 -23.50
C LEU A 7 1.03 35.99 -22.44
N ASN A 8 1.40 34.93 -21.70
CA ASN A 8 0.58 34.44 -20.60
C ASN A 8 0.54 35.40 -19.40
N ASP A 9 1.66 36.07 -19.13
CA ASP A 9 1.80 37.05 -18.04
C ASP A 9 1.11 38.39 -18.32
N MET A 10 0.83 38.72 -19.59
CA MET A 10 0.12 39.95 -19.99
C MET A 10 -1.36 39.94 -19.64
N LEU A 11 -1.90 41.13 -19.36
CA LEU A 11 -3.33 41.32 -19.13
C LEU A 11 -4.10 41.31 -20.47
N VAL A 12 -5.38 40.92 -20.43
CA VAL A 12 -6.23 40.83 -21.65
C VAL A 12 -6.25 42.13 -22.47
N PRO A 13 -6.29 43.35 -21.88
CA PRO A 13 -6.19 44.60 -22.65
C PRO A 13 -4.87 44.74 -23.41
N GLU A 14 -3.75 44.37 -22.79
CA GLU A 14 -2.42 44.43 -23.43
C GLU A 14 -2.31 43.42 -24.58
N LEU A 15 -2.90 42.22 -24.43
CA LEU A 15 -2.99 41.24 -25.50
C LEU A 15 -3.86 41.71 -26.67
N LEU A 16 -4.93 42.47 -26.39
CA LEU A 16 -5.76 43.08 -27.43
C LEU A 16 -5.01 44.18 -28.19
N ASP A 17 -4.21 44.99 -27.50
CA ASP A 17 -3.35 46.01 -28.13
C ASP A 17 -2.30 45.37 -29.04
N VAL A 18 -1.66 44.28 -28.58
CA VAL A 18 -0.71 43.49 -29.40
C VAL A 18 -1.42 42.85 -30.59
N ALA A 19 -2.66 42.37 -30.42
CA ALA A 19 -3.46 41.80 -31.50
C ALA A 19 -3.91 42.85 -32.54
N GLU A 20 -4.21 44.08 -32.11
CA GLU A 20 -4.51 45.20 -33.00
C GLU A 20 -3.26 45.63 -33.80
N GLN A 21 -2.08 45.70 -33.17
CA GLN A 21 -0.82 45.95 -33.86
C GLN A 21 -0.50 44.89 -34.93
N LEU A 22 -0.84 43.63 -34.67
CA LEU A 22 -0.66 42.52 -35.61
C LEU A 22 -1.84 42.33 -36.58
N SER A 23 -2.83 43.23 -36.55
CA SER A 23 -4.03 43.21 -37.41
C SER A 23 -4.78 41.87 -37.39
N ILE A 24 -5.01 41.31 -36.20
CA ILE A 24 -5.74 40.05 -36.02
C ILE A 24 -7.26 40.32 -36.03
N PRO A 25 -8.03 39.74 -36.97
CA PRO A 25 -9.47 39.95 -37.03
C PRO A 25 -10.18 39.27 -35.85
N ASN A 26 -11.23 39.92 -35.33
CA ASN A 26 -12.08 39.43 -34.24
C ASN A 26 -11.37 39.21 -32.88
N ALA A 27 -10.28 39.92 -32.59
CA ALA A 27 -9.53 39.81 -31.33
C ALA A 27 -10.40 39.95 -30.07
N LYS A 28 -11.42 40.82 -30.11
CA LYS A 28 -12.33 41.11 -28.97
C LYS A 28 -13.33 39.99 -28.64
N LYS A 29 -13.46 38.95 -29.48
CA LYS A 29 -14.40 37.83 -29.29
C LYS A 29 -13.71 36.51 -28.91
N LEU A 30 -12.39 36.53 -28.74
CA LEU A 30 -11.59 35.33 -28.50
C LEU A 30 -11.24 35.21 -27.02
N ASP A 31 -11.17 33.97 -26.54
CA ASP A 31 -10.68 33.69 -25.19
C ASP A 31 -9.17 33.97 -25.09
N LYS A 32 -8.68 34.26 -23.88
CA LYS A 32 -7.28 34.67 -23.64
C LYS A 32 -6.28 33.70 -24.28
N GLN A 33 -6.49 32.38 -24.14
CA GLN A 33 -5.60 31.37 -24.73
C GLN A 33 -5.65 31.37 -26.26
N GLU A 34 -6.83 31.49 -26.88
CA GLU A 34 -6.97 31.56 -28.34
C GLU A 34 -6.31 32.82 -28.92
N LEU A 35 -6.38 33.93 -28.19
CA LEU A 35 -5.74 35.19 -28.57
C LEU A 35 -4.21 35.05 -28.58
N ILE A 36 -3.64 34.40 -27.56
CA ILE A 36 -2.20 34.13 -27.44
C ILE A 36 -1.71 33.26 -28.61
N TYR A 37 -2.42 32.17 -28.92
CA TYR A 37 -2.05 31.30 -30.04
C TYR A 37 -2.10 32.03 -31.39
N LYS A 38 -3.12 32.86 -31.63
CA LYS A 38 -3.20 33.65 -32.88
C LYS A 38 -2.11 34.71 -32.99
N ILE A 39 -1.69 35.31 -31.87
CA ILE A 39 -0.56 36.24 -31.83
C ILE A 39 0.72 35.52 -32.22
N LEU A 40 0.98 34.34 -31.65
CA LEU A 40 2.17 33.53 -31.97
C LEU A 40 2.18 33.07 -33.44
N ASP A 41 1.04 32.59 -33.96
CA ASP A 41 0.90 32.18 -35.36
C ASP A 41 1.19 33.35 -36.32
N LYS A 42 0.67 34.54 -36.03
CA LYS A 42 0.93 35.73 -36.85
C LYS A 42 2.38 36.19 -36.77
N GLN A 43 3.02 36.11 -35.60
CA GLN A 43 4.45 36.38 -35.48
C GLN A 43 5.29 35.40 -36.29
N ALA A 44 4.93 34.11 -36.32
CA ALA A 44 5.61 33.12 -37.16
C ALA A 44 5.43 33.37 -38.67
N ILE A 45 4.23 33.80 -39.09
CA ILE A 45 3.94 34.12 -40.50
C ILE A 45 4.72 35.37 -40.97
N VAL A 46 4.80 36.41 -40.14
CA VAL A 46 5.55 37.63 -40.48
C VAL A 46 7.05 37.33 -40.60
N ASN A 47 7.59 36.47 -39.74
CA ASN A 47 9.00 36.08 -39.82
C ASN A 47 9.32 35.17 -41.01
N SER A 48 8.43 34.22 -41.34
CA SER A 48 8.60 33.37 -42.53
C SER A 48 8.45 34.16 -43.83
N ALA A 49 7.59 35.19 -43.87
CA ALA A 49 7.51 36.11 -45.01
C ALA A 49 8.75 37.01 -45.16
N GLY A 50 9.43 37.34 -44.05
CA GLY A 50 10.73 38.02 -44.06
C GLY A 50 11.87 37.14 -44.59
N ALA A 51 11.81 35.83 -44.35
CA ALA A 51 12.79 34.86 -44.82
C ALA A 51 12.58 34.41 -46.28
N ALA A 52 11.37 34.58 -46.84
CA ALA A 52 11.01 34.10 -48.19
C ALA A 52 11.38 35.07 -49.35
N LYS A 53 12.24 36.06 -49.13
CA LYS A 53 12.83 36.87 -50.24
C LYS A 53 14.05 36.21 -50.89
N THR A 54 14.40 34.99 -50.50
CA THR A 54 15.43 34.18 -51.16
C THR A 54 14.81 32.82 -51.47
N GLU A 55 14.92 32.42 -52.74
CA GLU A 55 14.53 31.14 -53.32
C GLU A 55 13.16 31.07 -54.04
N GLU A 56 13.29 30.97 -55.36
CA GLU A 56 12.26 30.81 -56.36
C GLU A 56 11.91 29.33 -56.59
N LYS A 57 10.60 29.06 -56.76
CA LYS A 57 9.96 28.01 -57.58
C LYS A 57 10.23 26.51 -57.32
N GLY A 58 9.14 25.83 -56.91
CA GLY A 58 8.85 24.43 -57.23
C GLY A 58 7.34 24.12 -57.13
N LYS A 59 6.73 23.61 -58.20
CA LYS A 59 5.26 23.40 -58.37
C LYS A 59 4.81 21.94 -58.12
N ARG A 60 3.52 21.81 -57.73
CA ARG A 60 2.53 20.67 -57.79
C ARG A 60 2.43 19.79 -56.53
N ARG A 61 1.24 19.38 -56.03
CA ARG A 61 -0.05 19.02 -56.68
C ARG A 61 -1.24 19.01 -55.65
N ARG A 62 -2.49 19.19 -56.12
CA ARG A 62 -3.78 19.19 -55.37
C ARG A 62 -4.40 17.77 -55.23
N LEU A 63 -5.15 17.50 -54.14
CA LEU A 63 -6.40 16.69 -54.10
C LEU A 63 -7.19 16.97 -52.78
N VAL A 64 -8.32 17.68 -52.85
CA VAL A 64 -9.74 17.26 -52.61
C VAL A 64 -10.18 17.15 -51.13
N LYS A 65 -11.09 18.05 -50.71
CA LYS A 65 -11.92 18.01 -49.49
C LYS A 65 -13.30 17.45 -49.85
N THR A 66 -13.85 16.58 -49.01
CA THR A 66 -15.29 16.30 -48.94
C THR A 66 -15.80 16.61 -47.54
N THR A 67 -16.85 17.43 -47.51
CA THR A 67 -17.65 17.84 -46.35
C THR A 67 -19.05 17.32 -46.58
N THR A 68 -19.71 16.76 -45.57
CA THR A 68 -21.17 16.78 -45.46
C THR A 68 -21.60 16.66 -44.01
N ALA A 69 -22.53 17.53 -43.64
CA ALA A 69 -23.23 17.60 -42.37
C ALA A 69 -24.72 17.29 -42.60
N ASN A 70 -25.36 16.77 -41.54
CA ASN A 70 -26.79 16.81 -41.16
C ASN A 70 -27.87 16.21 -42.08
N SER A 71 -28.70 15.32 -41.49
CA SER A 71 -30.08 15.67 -41.07
C SER A 71 -30.81 14.51 -40.38
N THR A 72 -31.50 14.85 -39.30
CA THR A 72 -32.49 14.15 -38.48
C THR A 72 -33.86 13.98 -39.16
N GLU A 73 -34.63 12.94 -38.79
CA GLU A 73 -36.10 12.94 -38.87
C GLU A 73 -36.73 11.95 -37.86
N GLU A 74 -37.65 12.46 -37.03
CA GLU A 74 -38.63 11.74 -36.19
C GLU A 74 -40.04 12.02 -36.75
N ALA A 75 -40.99 11.05 -36.70
CA ALA A 75 -42.44 11.23 -36.46
C ALA A 75 -43.23 9.89 -36.63
N ILE A 76 -43.94 9.33 -35.63
CA ILE A 76 -45.36 9.49 -35.18
C ILE A 76 -46.24 8.24 -35.52
N VAL A 77 -47.34 8.05 -34.76
CA VAL A 77 -47.99 6.83 -34.21
C VAL A 77 -49.44 6.56 -34.75
N GLU A 78 -49.90 5.28 -34.69
CA GLU A 78 -51.29 4.70 -34.65
C GLU A 78 -52.24 4.81 -35.89
N SER A 79 -53.20 3.91 -36.24
CA SER A 79 -53.91 2.76 -35.60
C SER A 79 -54.75 1.89 -36.60
N ASP A 80 -54.92 0.59 -36.29
CA ASP A 80 -56.05 -0.40 -36.46
C ASP A 80 -56.76 -0.80 -37.79
N SER A 81 -56.91 -2.13 -37.99
CA SER A 81 -58.23 -2.85 -38.13
C SER A 81 -58.17 -4.40 -38.26
N GLU A 82 -58.85 -5.07 -37.30
CA GLU A 82 -59.71 -6.29 -37.33
C GLU A 82 -59.30 -7.65 -37.96
N LYS A 83 -59.31 -8.75 -37.16
CA LYS A 83 -60.48 -9.67 -36.94
C LYS A 83 -60.17 -10.86 -35.98
N ALA A 84 -61.12 -11.16 -35.08
CA ALA A 84 -61.22 -12.37 -34.24
C ALA A 84 -62.52 -13.16 -34.58
N PRO A 85 -62.76 -14.38 -34.03
CA PRO A 85 -63.60 -14.54 -32.81
C PRO A 85 -63.22 -15.75 -31.88
N ALA A 86 -63.23 -15.63 -30.54
CA ALA A 86 -64.29 -15.90 -29.51
C ALA A 86 -64.57 -17.40 -29.18
N ALA A 87 -64.18 -17.96 -28.01
CA ALA A 87 -64.83 -18.00 -26.65
C ALA A 87 -65.74 -19.25 -26.44
N PRO A 88 -66.02 -19.82 -25.22
CA PRO A 88 -66.24 -19.13 -23.93
C PRO A 88 -65.76 -19.81 -22.60
N ALA A 89 -65.90 -19.06 -21.49
CA ALA A 89 -65.66 -19.41 -20.07
C ALA A 89 -66.97 -19.91 -19.35
N PRO A 90 -67.02 -20.31 -18.04
CA PRO A 90 -66.99 -19.34 -16.91
C PRO A 90 -66.59 -19.79 -15.45
N LYS A 91 -66.15 -18.79 -14.65
CA LYS A 91 -66.44 -18.39 -13.22
C LYS A 91 -66.09 -19.21 -11.93
N ARG A 92 -65.13 -18.63 -11.17
CA ARG A 92 -65.02 -18.26 -9.70
C ARG A 92 -65.99 -18.83 -8.62
N LYS A 93 -65.46 -19.19 -7.42
CA LYS A 93 -65.42 -18.38 -6.14
C LYS A 93 -64.79 -19.12 -4.92
N LYS A 94 -64.34 -18.30 -3.94
CA LYS A 94 -63.62 -18.54 -2.66
C LYS A 94 -64.44 -19.19 -1.52
N ALA A 95 -63.77 -19.76 -0.51
CA ALA A 95 -64.02 -19.57 0.94
C ALA A 95 -62.87 -20.14 1.80
N ALA A 96 -62.79 -19.70 3.07
CA ALA A 96 -61.68 -19.88 4.02
C ALA A 96 -62.10 -20.64 5.30
N ALA A 97 -61.07 -21.05 6.06
CA ALA A 97 -60.96 -21.17 7.54
C ALA A 97 -61.28 -22.49 8.29
N ALA A 98 -60.32 -22.80 9.20
CA ALA A 98 -60.41 -23.28 10.59
C ALA A 98 -60.21 -24.78 10.95
N ASP A 99 -59.15 -24.99 11.75
CA ASP A 99 -58.94 -25.82 12.96
C ASP A 99 -59.29 -27.32 13.06
N ALA A 100 -58.31 -28.11 13.54
CA ALA A 100 -58.46 -28.99 14.71
C ALA A 100 -57.11 -29.61 15.17
N GLU A 101 -56.80 -29.44 16.45
CA GLU A 101 -55.76 -30.12 17.23
C GLU A 101 -56.03 -31.63 17.45
N LYS A 102 -54.96 -32.42 17.66
CA LYS A 102 -54.85 -33.41 18.77
C LYS A 102 -53.44 -34.05 18.89
N LYS A 103 -52.85 -33.92 20.08
CA LYS A 103 -51.73 -34.69 20.68
C LYS A 103 -52.32 -35.89 21.49
N PRO A 104 -51.55 -36.69 22.25
CA PRO A 104 -50.51 -37.68 21.91
C PRO A 104 -50.82 -39.06 22.55
N GLU A 105 -50.02 -40.13 22.37
CA GLU A 105 -49.93 -41.20 23.39
C GLU A 105 -48.67 -42.10 23.26
N LYS A 106 -48.08 -42.41 24.43
CA LYS A 106 -46.93 -43.29 24.70
C LYS A 106 -47.40 -44.70 25.11
N LYS A 107 -46.56 -45.71 24.89
CA LYS A 107 -46.32 -46.95 25.71
C LYS A 107 -45.13 -47.67 25.06
N VAL A 108 -43.90 -47.76 25.60
CA VAL A 108 -43.38 -48.46 26.81
C VAL A 108 -43.94 -49.90 26.88
N ILE A 109 -43.15 -50.97 26.77
CA ILE A 109 -42.44 -51.65 27.88
C ILE A 109 -41.63 -52.87 27.37
N LYS A 110 -40.34 -52.92 27.79
CA LYS A 110 -39.50 -54.05 28.33
C LYS A 110 -39.42 -55.38 27.55
N LYS A 111 -38.37 -56.21 27.61
CA LYS A 111 -37.16 -56.43 28.45
C LYS A 111 -36.39 -57.54 27.68
N SER A 112 -35.08 -57.71 27.69
CA SER A 112 -34.31 -58.21 28.84
C SER A 112 -32.85 -58.52 28.43
N ARG A 113 -31.96 -58.38 29.43
CA ARG A 113 -30.69 -59.09 29.73
C ARG A 113 -29.58 -59.10 28.67
N SER A 114 -28.43 -58.44 28.87
CA SER A 114 -27.34 -58.66 29.87
C SER A 114 -26.67 -60.03 29.75
N VAL A 115 -25.36 -60.06 29.46
CA VAL A 115 -24.25 -60.45 30.36
C VAL A 115 -22.93 -60.57 29.55
N GLU A 116 -21.85 -59.99 30.11
CA GLU A 116 -20.38 -60.24 29.98
C GLU A 116 -19.71 -60.21 28.58
N ALA A 117 -18.71 -59.36 28.31
CA ALA A 117 -17.35 -59.17 28.87
C ALA A 117 -16.30 -60.06 28.19
N GLU A 118 -15.06 -59.55 28.13
CA GLU A 118 -13.84 -60.04 27.45
C GLU A 118 -13.76 -59.81 25.92
N GLU A 119 -12.62 -59.50 25.29
CA GLU A 119 -11.32 -58.91 25.65
C GLU A 119 -10.62 -58.72 24.27
N ALA A 120 -9.95 -57.59 24.03
CA ALA A 120 -8.87 -57.44 23.04
C ALA A 120 -8.24 -56.04 23.23
N ALA A 121 -7.29 -55.91 24.17
CA ALA A 121 -5.86 -56.08 23.96
C ALA A 121 -5.18 -54.74 23.59
N GLU A 122 -4.77 -54.05 24.65
CA GLU A 122 -3.81 -52.96 24.69
C GLU A 122 -2.40 -53.55 24.90
N GLU A 123 -1.41 -52.91 24.23
CA GLU A 123 0.02 -52.80 24.59
C GLU A 123 0.97 -54.00 24.40
N PRO A 124 2.31 -53.80 24.24
CA PRO A 124 3.07 -52.64 24.73
C PRO A 124 4.16 -52.03 23.84
N GLU A 125 4.59 -50.85 24.28
CA GLU A 125 5.89 -50.24 24.01
C GLU A 125 7.05 -51.15 24.49
N THR A 126 8.15 -51.16 23.75
CA THR A 126 9.50 -51.22 24.36
C THR A 126 10.45 -50.29 23.61
N PRO A 127 11.24 -49.47 24.34
CA PRO A 127 12.25 -48.60 23.76
C PRO A 127 13.56 -49.39 23.56
N VAL A 128 14.17 -49.25 22.39
CA VAL A 128 15.50 -49.79 22.13
C VAL A 128 16.53 -48.74 22.56
N ASN A 129 17.15 -48.98 23.72
CA ASN A 129 18.35 -48.29 24.18
C ASN A 129 19.57 -49.01 23.58
N ILE A 130 20.43 -48.28 22.87
CA ILE A 130 21.78 -48.74 22.49
C ILE A 130 22.74 -47.64 22.93
N ASP A 131 23.23 -47.76 24.16
CA ASP A 131 24.45 -47.12 24.60
C ASP A 131 25.62 -47.79 23.87
N ALA A 132 26.29 -47.03 23.02
CA ALA A 132 27.63 -47.33 22.53
C ALA A 132 28.44 -46.04 22.52
N VAL A 133 29.23 -45.91 23.58
CA VAL A 133 30.39 -45.04 23.78
C VAL A 133 31.27 -45.01 22.53
N ILE A 134 31.48 -43.83 21.94
CA ILE A 134 32.71 -43.53 21.20
C ILE A 134 33.17 -42.13 21.60
N GLU A 135 34.40 -42.11 22.09
CA GLU A 135 35.15 -41.03 22.71
C GLU A 135 35.49 -39.91 21.73
N GLU A 136 35.58 -38.70 22.29
CA GLU A 136 36.28 -37.55 21.71
C GLU A 136 37.77 -37.89 21.49
N GLU A 137 38.24 -37.77 20.26
CA GLU A 137 39.66 -37.60 19.97
C GLU A 137 39.91 -36.18 19.41
N THR A 138 40.46 -35.36 20.29
CA THR A 138 41.19 -34.12 20.03
C THR A 138 42.57 -34.42 19.46
N ALA A 139 42.98 -33.75 18.37
CA ALA A 139 44.39 -33.55 17.99
C ALA A 139 44.50 -32.43 16.91
N PRO A 140 45.66 -31.79 16.68
CA PRO A 140 45.97 -30.49 17.29
C PRO A 140 46.32 -29.39 16.26
N GLU A 141 46.32 -28.15 16.74
CA GLU A 141 46.97 -27.00 16.12
C GLU A 141 48.50 -27.21 16.07
N ALA A 142 49.13 -26.85 14.95
CA ALA A 142 50.58 -26.74 14.85
C ALA A 142 50.97 -25.47 14.07
N GLU A 143 51.68 -24.60 14.79
CA GLU A 143 52.40 -23.42 14.34
C GLU A 143 53.43 -23.74 13.26
N ILE A 144 53.61 -22.85 12.28
CA ILE A 144 54.88 -22.77 11.54
C ILE A 144 55.25 -21.29 11.35
N SER A 145 56.32 -20.90 12.05
CA SER A 145 57.04 -19.64 11.94
C SER A 145 58.10 -19.67 10.83
N GLU A 146 58.43 -18.48 10.32
CA GLU A 146 59.50 -18.16 9.36
C GLU A 146 60.92 -18.60 9.78
N ALA A 147 61.74 -18.99 8.80
CA ALA A 147 63.20 -18.72 8.77
C ALA A 147 63.82 -18.99 7.37
N ALA A 148 64.95 -18.32 7.12
CA ALA A 148 65.52 -17.89 5.84
C ALA A 148 66.70 -18.75 5.25
N LEU A 149 66.80 -18.73 3.90
CA LEU A 149 68.01 -18.76 2.99
C LEU A 149 68.90 -20.04 2.88
N PRO A 150 69.84 -20.14 1.88
CA PRO A 150 69.78 -19.92 0.41
C PRO A 150 70.55 -20.99 -0.42
N VAL A 151 70.31 -21.18 -1.74
CA VAL A 151 71.38 -21.65 -2.67
C VAL A 151 71.13 -21.23 -4.14
N ASP A 152 72.17 -20.67 -4.76
CA ASP A 152 72.38 -20.31 -6.18
C ASP A 152 72.23 -21.46 -7.18
N LEU A 153 71.91 -21.14 -8.45
CA LEU A 153 72.45 -21.80 -9.67
C LEU A 153 72.27 -20.89 -10.92
N PRO A 154 73.18 -20.94 -11.91
CA PRO A 154 73.35 -19.89 -12.93
C PRO A 154 72.67 -20.15 -14.29
N VAL A 155 72.66 -19.05 -15.06
CA VAL A 155 72.12 -18.75 -16.40
C VAL A 155 72.38 -19.78 -17.52
N ALA A 156 71.38 -20.02 -18.38
CA ALA A 156 71.55 -20.47 -19.77
C ALA A 156 70.45 -19.91 -20.69
N GLU A 157 70.84 -19.60 -21.92
CA GLU A 157 70.19 -18.75 -22.94
C GLU A 157 68.92 -19.30 -23.62
N GLU A 158 68.14 -18.35 -24.17
CA GLU A 158 66.90 -18.53 -24.96
C GLU A 158 67.07 -19.33 -26.27
N PRO A 159 65.95 -19.84 -26.81
CA PRO A 159 65.67 -19.72 -28.23
C PRO A 159 64.40 -18.91 -28.50
N GLN A 160 64.55 -17.93 -29.40
CA GLN A 160 63.49 -17.11 -29.99
C GLN A 160 62.47 -17.96 -30.77
N ALA A 161 61.16 -17.73 -30.53
CA ALA A 161 60.13 -17.94 -31.54
C ALA A 161 58.84 -17.15 -31.27
N GLU A 162 58.56 -16.22 -32.19
CA GLU A 162 57.27 -15.67 -32.60
C GLU A 162 56.32 -15.04 -31.57
N ARG A 163 56.43 -13.71 -31.45
CA ARG A 163 55.38 -12.82 -30.92
C ARG A 163 54.12 -12.87 -31.78
N ARG A 164 53.16 -13.73 -31.42
CA ARG A 164 51.75 -13.51 -31.80
C ARG A 164 51.17 -12.39 -30.96
N SER A 165 51.00 -11.23 -31.57
CA SER A 165 50.26 -10.09 -31.04
C SER A 165 48.80 -10.47 -30.84
N TYR A 166 48.40 -10.80 -29.61
CA TYR A 166 46.99 -10.79 -29.22
C TYR A 166 46.52 -9.33 -29.18
N PRO A 167 45.44 -8.94 -29.88
CA PRO A 167 44.89 -7.61 -29.72
C PRO A 167 44.45 -7.43 -28.28
N GLN A 168 45.05 -6.46 -27.58
CA GLN A 168 44.60 -6.00 -26.27
C GLN A 168 43.09 -5.83 -26.32
N ARG A 169 42.39 -6.58 -25.47
CA ARG A 169 41.00 -6.32 -25.13
C ARG A 169 40.97 -4.88 -24.65
N ARG A 170 40.53 -3.96 -25.51
CA ARG A 170 40.21 -2.59 -25.11
C ARG A 170 39.25 -2.73 -23.95
N GLU A 171 39.74 -2.44 -22.74
CA GLU A 171 38.85 -1.96 -21.69
C GLU A 171 38.12 -0.78 -22.33
N GLN A 172 36.81 -0.96 -22.51
CA GLN A 172 35.95 0.15 -22.85
C GLN A 172 35.99 1.06 -21.62
N ASN A 173 36.97 1.95 -21.60
CA ASN A 173 36.89 3.15 -20.79
C ASN A 173 35.63 3.85 -21.28
N PHE A 174 34.54 3.66 -20.54
CA PHE A 174 33.40 4.56 -20.60
C PHE A 174 33.95 5.93 -20.20
N ASN A 175 34.36 6.72 -21.18
CA ASN A 175 34.48 8.16 -20.98
C ASN A 175 33.06 8.66 -20.72
N ILE A 176 32.68 8.61 -19.44
CA ILE A 176 31.53 9.34 -18.93
C ILE A 176 31.98 10.79 -18.99
N GLU A 177 31.48 11.53 -19.97
CA GLU A 177 31.47 12.99 -19.91
C GLU A 177 30.74 13.35 -18.61
N PHE A 178 31.49 13.84 -17.62
CA PHE A 178 31.04 14.17 -16.26
C PHE A 178 30.16 15.44 -16.21
N ASP A 179 29.53 15.80 -17.32
CA ASP A 179 28.69 16.99 -17.37
C ASP A 179 27.26 16.59 -16.93
N GLY A 180 26.99 16.74 -15.63
CA GLY A 180 25.65 16.59 -15.06
C GLY A 180 25.29 15.21 -14.47
N VAL A 181 26.26 14.42 -14.00
CA VAL A 181 25.95 13.19 -13.23
C VAL A 181 25.43 13.60 -11.84
N VAL A 182 24.17 13.26 -11.55
CA VAL A 182 23.50 13.55 -10.28
C VAL A 182 23.25 12.25 -9.54
N MET A 183 23.32 12.26 -8.21
CA MET A 183 22.86 11.13 -7.41
C MET A 183 21.36 11.28 -7.17
N SER A 184 20.59 10.23 -7.48
CA SER A 184 19.15 10.24 -7.26
C SER A 184 18.66 8.89 -6.75
N GLU A 185 17.50 8.90 -6.10
CA GLU A 185 16.83 7.76 -5.52
C GLU A 185 15.38 7.72 -6.01
N GLY A 186 14.85 6.52 -6.22
CA GLY A 186 13.43 6.35 -6.47
C GLY A 186 12.99 4.89 -6.40
N VAL A 187 11.68 4.67 -6.39
CA VAL A 187 11.08 3.35 -6.31
C VAL A 187 10.78 2.82 -7.70
N LEU A 188 11.30 1.65 -8.03
CA LEU A 188 11.15 1.03 -9.33
C LEU A 188 9.70 0.61 -9.61
N GLU A 189 9.13 1.11 -10.70
CA GLU A 189 7.93 0.59 -11.34
C GLU A 189 8.32 -0.06 -12.67
N MET A 190 8.09 -1.37 -12.81
CA MET A 190 8.33 -2.09 -14.05
C MET A 190 7.14 -1.96 -15.01
N MET A 191 7.43 -1.70 -16.28
CA MET A 191 6.46 -1.70 -17.36
C MET A 191 6.30 -3.09 -17.98
N PRO A 192 5.18 -3.39 -18.65
CA PRO A 192 4.95 -4.68 -19.31
C PRO A 192 6.02 -5.07 -20.33
N ASP A 193 6.64 -4.08 -20.97
CA ASP A 193 7.70 -4.25 -21.97
C ASP A 193 9.07 -4.59 -21.36
N GLY A 194 9.18 -4.65 -20.03
CA GLY A 194 10.36 -5.10 -19.31
C GLY A 194 11.40 -4.02 -18.98
N TYR A 195 11.20 -2.78 -19.40
CA TYR A 195 11.91 -1.62 -18.85
C TYR A 195 11.17 -1.08 -17.62
N GLY A 196 11.77 -0.15 -16.88
CA GLY A 196 11.13 0.45 -15.71
C GLY A 196 11.46 1.92 -15.53
N PHE A 197 10.74 2.55 -14.61
CA PHE A 197 11.00 3.92 -14.17
C PHE A 197 11.15 3.94 -12.65
N LEU A 198 12.14 4.68 -12.15
CA LEU A 198 12.20 5.03 -10.74
C LEU A 198 11.27 6.23 -10.51
N ARG A 199 10.24 6.01 -9.71
CA ARG A 199 9.27 7.04 -9.31
C ARG A 199 9.75 7.74 -8.06
N SER A 200 9.60 9.06 -8.02
CA SER A 200 9.92 9.87 -6.84
C SER A 200 8.83 9.76 -5.76
N SER A 201 9.24 9.82 -4.50
CA SER A 201 8.35 9.98 -3.34
C SER A 201 7.61 11.32 -3.36
N ASP A 202 8.25 12.38 -3.87
CA ASP A 202 7.70 13.74 -3.88
C ASP A 202 6.44 13.87 -4.73
N TYR A 203 6.28 12.98 -5.71
CA TYR A 203 5.12 12.88 -6.58
C TYR A 203 4.20 11.71 -6.20
N ASN A 204 4.26 11.22 -4.95
CA ASN A 204 3.43 10.11 -4.45
C ASN A 204 3.54 8.84 -5.32
N TYR A 205 4.72 8.60 -5.92
CA TYR A 205 4.96 7.50 -6.86
C TYR A 205 4.10 7.50 -8.13
N LEU A 206 3.52 8.65 -8.48
CA LEU A 206 2.88 8.87 -9.77
C LEU A 206 3.92 9.20 -10.83
N SER A 207 3.48 9.16 -12.09
CA SER A 207 4.34 9.47 -13.22
C SER A 207 4.72 10.96 -13.22
N SER A 208 6.02 11.24 -13.31
CA SER A 208 6.61 12.57 -13.33
C SER A 208 7.54 12.73 -14.55
N PRO A 209 7.71 13.94 -15.11
CA PRO A 209 8.75 14.19 -16.11
C PRO A 209 10.17 13.90 -15.60
N ASP A 210 10.38 13.96 -14.29
CA ASP A 210 11.69 13.72 -13.65
C ASP A 210 11.96 12.23 -13.37
N ASP A 211 11.11 11.33 -13.85
CA ASP A 211 11.28 9.90 -13.67
C ASP A 211 12.55 9.38 -14.36
N ILE A 212 13.23 8.45 -13.68
CA ILE A 212 14.49 7.90 -14.14
C ILE A 212 14.24 6.60 -14.87
N TYR A 213 14.58 6.55 -16.15
CA TYR A 213 14.55 5.35 -16.96
C TYR A 213 15.58 4.31 -16.48
N VAL A 214 15.10 3.07 -16.32
CA VAL A 214 15.91 1.89 -16.00
C VAL A 214 15.79 0.89 -17.14
N SER A 215 16.94 0.52 -17.70
CA SER A 215 16.99 -0.40 -18.83
C SER A 215 16.65 -1.84 -18.40
N PRO A 216 16.06 -2.66 -19.29
CA PRO A 216 15.80 -4.07 -19.01
C PRO A 216 17.06 -4.86 -18.64
N SER A 217 18.22 -4.46 -19.19
CA SER A 217 19.52 -5.08 -18.89
C SER A 217 19.93 -4.84 -17.44
N GLN A 218 19.73 -3.63 -16.91
CA GLN A 218 20.02 -3.31 -15.50
C GLN A 218 19.08 -4.06 -14.56
N ILE A 219 17.78 -4.11 -14.89
CA ILE A 219 16.78 -4.85 -14.10
C ILE A 219 17.18 -6.33 -13.98
N LYS A 220 17.57 -6.96 -15.09
CA LYS A 220 17.99 -8.37 -15.10
C LYS A 220 19.33 -8.58 -14.39
N LEU A 221 20.29 -7.67 -14.56
CA LEU A 221 21.63 -7.78 -13.97
C LEU A 221 21.56 -7.76 -12.43
N PHE A 222 20.77 -6.85 -11.87
CA PHE A 222 20.64 -6.65 -10.42
C PHE A 222 19.44 -7.37 -9.79
N GLY A 223 18.66 -8.11 -10.57
CA GLY A 223 17.47 -8.83 -10.07
C GLY A 223 16.39 -7.91 -9.48
N LEU A 224 16.25 -6.70 -10.05
CA LEU A 224 15.32 -5.70 -9.56
C LEU A 224 13.87 -6.14 -9.78
N LYS A 225 13.00 -5.77 -8.85
CA LYS A 225 11.56 -6.00 -8.88
C LYS A 225 10.82 -4.70 -8.61
N THR A 226 9.56 -4.63 -9.04
CA THR A 226 8.69 -3.51 -8.67
C THR A 226 8.65 -3.33 -7.15
N GLY A 227 8.82 -2.08 -6.71
CA GLY A 227 8.91 -1.67 -5.31
C GLY A 227 10.34 -1.51 -4.79
N ASP A 228 11.37 -1.92 -5.54
CA ASP A 228 12.75 -1.72 -5.09
C ASP A 228 13.11 -0.23 -5.08
N THR A 229 13.61 0.24 -3.94
CA THR A 229 14.15 1.59 -3.81
C THR A 229 15.59 1.56 -4.30
N VAL A 230 15.87 2.22 -5.42
CA VAL A 230 17.17 2.20 -6.08
C VAL A 230 17.79 3.58 -5.96
N SER A 231 18.99 3.63 -5.41
CA SER A 231 19.83 4.83 -5.36
C SER A 231 21.02 4.65 -6.30
N GLY A 232 21.37 5.70 -7.03
CA GLY A 232 22.45 5.62 -7.99
C GLY A 232 22.71 6.88 -8.77
N SER A 233 23.77 6.83 -9.58
CA SER A 233 24.16 7.93 -10.45
C SER A 233 23.25 7.97 -11.67
N VAL A 234 22.63 9.11 -11.92
CA VAL A 234 21.76 9.39 -13.06
C VAL A 234 22.40 10.41 -13.98
N ARG A 235 22.10 10.32 -15.28
CA ARG A 235 22.49 11.32 -16.27
C ARG A 235 21.26 12.01 -16.88
N PRO A 236 21.39 13.27 -17.30
CA PRO A 236 20.34 13.94 -18.07
C PRO A 236 20.08 13.22 -19.41
N PRO A 237 18.87 13.40 -19.97
CA PRO A 237 18.52 12.91 -21.30
C PRO A 237 19.46 13.49 -22.36
N LYS A 238 19.94 12.65 -23.28
CA LYS A 238 20.68 13.09 -24.48
C LYS A 238 19.71 13.56 -25.57
N GLU A 239 20.23 14.15 -26.65
CA GLU A 239 19.42 14.53 -27.82
C GLU A 239 18.58 13.34 -28.32
N GLY A 240 17.25 13.47 -28.24
CA GLY A 240 16.28 12.44 -28.61
C GLY A 240 15.72 11.61 -27.45
N GLU A 241 16.26 11.72 -26.24
CA GLU A 241 15.71 11.10 -25.03
C GLU A 241 14.84 12.10 -24.25
N LYS A 242 13.80 11.61 -23.56
CA LYS A 242 12.88 12.44 -22.76
C LYS A 242 13.12 12.37 -21.25
N TYR A 243 13.74 11.30 -20.77
CA TYR A 243 13.83 10.97 -19.36
C TYR A 243 15.29 10.89 -18.93
N PHE A 244 15.54 11.10 -17.63
CA PHE A 244 16.83 10.80 -17.02
C PHE A 244 17.12 9.30 -17.16
N ALA A 245 18.39 8.92 -17.25
CA ALA A 245 18.77 7.51 -17.36
C ALA A 245 19.70 7.12 -16.21
N LEU A 246 19.43 5.96 -15.60
CA LEU A 246 20.30 5.39 -14.57
C LEU A 246 21.60 4.90 -15.21
N LEU A 247 22.75 5.38 -14.72
CA LEU A 247 24.07 4.92 -15.13
C LEU A 247 24.54 3.74 -14.30
N LYS A 248 24.58 3.94 -12.98
CA LYS A 248 25.14 2.98 -12.02
C LYS A 248 24.24 2.91 -10.79
N VAL A 249 23.96 1.70 -10.33
CA VAL A 249 23.28 1.44 -9.05
C VAL A 249 24.33 1.45 -7.94
N GLU A 250 24.08 2.23 -6.89
CA GLU A 250 24.92 2.26 -5.69
C GLU A 250 24.35 1.38 -4.58
N ALA A 251 23.07 1.58 -4.22
CA ALA A 251 22.40 0.76 -3.23
C ALA A 251 20.94 0.45 -3.62
N ILE A 252 20.46 -0.70 -3.16
CA ILE A 252 19.08 -1.15 -3.35
C ILE A 252 18.47 -1.42 -1.96
N ASN A 253 17.40 -0.72 -1.61
CA ASN A 253 16.72 -0.81 -0.31
C ASN A 253 17.69 -0.65 0.88
N GLY A 254 18.66 0.26 0.77
CA GLY A 254 19.68 0.50 1.81
C GLY A 254 20.80 -0.55 1.90
N LYS A 255 20.82 -1.54 1.01
CA LYS A 255 21.84 -2.61 0.95
C LYS A 255 22.65 -2.59 -0.34
N SER A 256 23.77 -3.29 -0.32
CA SER A 256 24.60 -3.49 -1.51
C SER A 256 23.84 -4.33 -2.57
N PRO A 257 24.05 -4.08 -3.88
CA PRO A 257 23.37 -4.85 -4.92
C PRO A 257 23.67 -6.35 -4.92
N GLU A 258 24.81 -6.75 -4.34
CA GLU A 258 25.24 -8.14 -4.22
C GLU A 258 24.38 -8.90 -3.22
N GLU A 259 24.12 -8.31 -2.04
CA GLU A 259 23.26 -8.91 -1.00
C GLU A 259 21.80 -9.06 -1.45
N VAL A 260 21.29 -8.09 -2.21
CA VAL A 260 19.90 -8.08 -2.66
C VAL A 260 19.62 -9.15 -3.72
N ARG A 261 20.66 -9.62 -4.42
CA ARG A 261 20.53 -10.65 -5.46
C ARG A 261 20.08 -11.99 -4.91
N ASP A 262 20.55 -12.35 -3.71
CA ASP A 262 20.29 -13.65 -3.06
C ASP A 262 19.09 -13.62 -2.10
N ARG A 263 18.32 -12.53 -2.07
CA ARG A 263 17.15 -12.41 -1.18
C ARG A 263 16.04 -13.40 -1.54
N VAL A 264 15.41 -13.95 -0.50
CA VAL A 264 14.21 -14.77 -0.65
C VAL A 264 12.99 -13.87 -0.93
N PRO A 265 12.16 -14.16 -1.94
CA PRO A 265 10.97 -13.36 -2.20
C PRO A 265 9.98 -13.43 -1.03
N PHE A 266 9.27 -12.33 -0.79
CA PHE A 266 8.36 -12.12 0.34
C PHE A 266 7.32 -13.23 0.52
N ASP A 267 6.81 -13.77 -0.58
CA ASP A 267 5.76 -14.78 -0.55
C ASP A 267 6.26 -16.16 -0.06
N TYR A 268 7.57 -16.40 -0.08
CA TYR A 268 8.20 -17.64 0.40
C TYR A 268 8.76 -17.52 1.83
N LEU A 269 8.66 -16.34 2.45
CA LEU A 269 9.12 -16.12 3.81
C LEU A 269 8.12 -16.71 4.82
N THR A 270 8.64 -17.39 5.85
CA THR A 270 7.82 -18.05 6.88
C THR A 270 7.12 -17.01 7.77
N PRO A 271 5.77 -16.96 7.81
CA PRO A 271 5.04 -16.05 8.67
C PRO A 271 4.96 -16.55 10.11
N LEU A 272 5.17 -15.66 11.08
CA LEU A 272 4.99 -15.90 12.51
C LEU A 272 3.93 -14.97 13.12
N PHE A 273 3.45 -15.32 14.31
CA PHE A 273 2.73 -14.36 15.14
C PHE A 273 3.69 -13.26 15.63
N PRO A 274 3.23 -12.01 15.77
CA PRO A 274 4.02 -10.97 16.41
C PRO A 274 4.36 -11.36 17.85
N PHE A 275 5.64 -11.24 18.20
CA PHE A 275 6.17 -11.50 19.55
C PHE A 275 7.01 -10.32 20.08
N GLU A 276 7.38 -9.38 19.21
CA GLU A 276 8.02 -8.12 19.59
C GLU A 276 6.98 -7.01 19.63
N LYS A 277 6.76 -6.42 20.80
CA LYS A 277 5.81 -5.33 20.99
C LYS A 277 6.39 -4.00 20.50
N LEU A 278 5.58 -3.22 19.79
CA LEU A 278 5.79 -1.80 19.54
C LEU A 278 5.24 -1.02 20.74
N ASN A 279 6.12 -0.44 21.54
CA ASN A 279 5.73 0.34 22.71
C ASN A 279 5.29 1.74 22.26
N LEU A 280 4.10 2.15 22.67
CA LEU A 280 3.50 3.44 22.26
C LEU A 280 3.50 4.49 23.38
N PHE A 281 3.87 4.12 24.60
CA PHE A 281 4.04 5.07 25.69
C PHE A 281 5.10 6.12 25.35
N THR A 282 4.72 7.40 25.39
CA THR A 282 5.63 8.54 25.25
C THR A 282 5.56 9.44 26.47
N GLN A 283 4.35 9.91 26.80
CA GLN A 283 4.12 10.84 27.90
C GLN A 283 2.98 10.36 28.81
N PRO A 284 3.00 10.71 30.12
CA PRO A 284 1.94 10.33 31.05
C PRO A 284 0.53 10.81 30.64
N SER A 285 0.46 11.96 29.94
CA SER A 285 -0.77 12.58 29.44
C SER A 285 -1.29 11.97 28.14
N ALA A 286 -0.50 11.16 27.44
CA ALA A 286 -0.89 10.50 26.20
C ALA A 286 -1.76 9.27 26.50
N TYR A 287 -3.00 9.51 26.93
CA TYR A 287 -3.90 8.44 27.37
C TYR A 287 -4.23 7.45 26.24
N SER A 288 -4.34 7.90 24.99
CA SER A 288 -4.68 7.02 23.86
C SER A 288 -3.63 5.94 23.64
N THR A 289 -2.35 6.32 23.56
CA THR A 289 -1.26 5.36 23.33
C THR A 289 -1.07 4.44 24.52
N ARG A 290 -1.24 4.96 25.74
CA ARG A 290 -1.24 4.17 26.98
C ARG A 290 -2.33 3.11 27.01
N MET A 291 -3.55 3.46 26.60
CA MET A 291 -4.68 2.53 26.54
C MET A 291 -4.46 1.48 25.46
N ILE A 292 -3.97 1.86 24.28
CA ILE A 292 -3.63 0.91 23.21
C ILE A 292 -2.58 -0.08 23.70
N ASP A 293 -1.51 0.38 24.36
CA ASP A 293 -0.44 -0.48 24.89
C ASP A 293 -0.93 -1.55 25.88
N LEU A 294 -2.05 -1.30 26.57
CA LEU A 294 -2.63 -2.19 27.57
C LEU A 294 -3.73 -3.09 26.99
N PHE A 295 -4.69 -2.52 26.26
CA PHE A 295 -5.89 -3.21 25.80
C PHE A 295 -5.79 -3.77 24.37
N THR A 296 -4.90 -3.21 23.55
CA THR A 296 -4.71 -3.66 22.17
C THR A 296 -3.23 -3.56 21.79
N PRO A 297 -2.36 -4.34 22.44
CA PRO A 297 -0.92 -4.24 22.22
C PRO A 297 -0.60 -4.48 20.74
N ILE A 298 0.23 -3.63 20.15
CA ILE A 298 0.62 -3.73 18.74
C ILE A 298 1.98 -4.40 18.66
N GLY A 299 2.09 -5.48 17.90
CA GLY A 299 3.37 -6.13 17.64
C GLY A 299 3.96 -5.79 16.27
N LYS A 300 5.27 -6.00 16.12
CA LYS A 300 5.94 -6.03 14.81
C LYS A 300 5.37 -7.16 13.96
N GLY A 301 4.69 -6.81 12.87
CA GLY A 301 3.96 -7.76 12.03
C GLY A 301 2.44 -7.79 12.26
N GLN A 302 1.89 -6.88 13.07
CA GLN A 302 0.46 -6.83 13.37
C GLN A 302 -0.39 -6.49 12.14
N ARG A 303 -1.57 -7.12 12.04
CA ARG A 303 -2.67 -6.76 11.13
C ARG A 303 -3.80 -6.14 11.92
N GLY A 304 -3.68 -4.84 12.16
CA GLY A 304 -4.61 -4.08 13.00
C GLY A 304 -5.69 -3.37 12.20
N LEU A 305 -6.92 -3.44 12.69
CA LEU A 305 -8.07 -2.70 12.16
C LEU A 305 -8.54 -1.69 13.20
N ILE A 306 -8.47 -0.40 12.88
CA ILE A 306 -9.05 0.67 13.69
C ILE A 306 -10.45 0.93 13.15
N VAL A 307 -11.44 0.38 13.84
CA VAL A 307 -12.84 0.44 13.47
C VAL A 307 -13.42 1.74 13.99
N ALA A 308 -13.75 2.66 13.10
CA ALA A 308 -14.11 4.01 13.46
C ALA A 308 -15.35 4.48 12.70
N GLN A 309 -16.30 5.02 13.45
CA GLN A 309 -17.41 5.78 12.87
C GLN A 309 -16.92 7.19 12.48
N PRO A 310 -17.57 7.89 11.55
CA PRO A 310 -17.23 9.27 11.23
C PRO A 310 -17.23 10.18 12.48
N LYS A 311 -16.26 11.10 12.56
CA LYS A 311 -16.09 12.08 13.66
C LYS A 311 -15.74 11.52 15.04
N THR A 312 -15.13 10.33 15.11
CA THR A 312 -14.68 9.70 16.38
C THR A 312 -13.27 10.07 16.83
N GLY A 313 -12.52 10.85 16.04
CA GLY A 313 -11.13 11.22 16.38
C GLY A 313 -10.05 10.32 15.77
N LYS A 314 -10.41 9.50 14.79
CA LYS A 314 -9.54 8.58 14.03
C LYS A 314 -8.20 9.18 13.57
N THR A 315 -8.23 10.36 12.96
CA THR A 315 -7.02 11.02 12.43
C THR A 315 -6.05 11.43 13.54
N VAL A 316 -6.58 11.91 14.67
CA VAL A 316 -5.77 12.27 15.85
C VAL A 316 -5.12 11.01 16.42
N LEU A 317 -5.89 9.93 16.56
CA LEU A 317 -5.37 8.66 17.06
C LEU A 317 -4.26 8.08 16.17
N LEU A 318 -4.43 8.12 14.84
CA LEU A 318 -3.40 7.68 13.89
C LEU A 318 -2.11 8.50 14.04
N LYS A 319 -2.20 9.83 14.19
CA LYS A 319 -1.02 10.68 14.41
C LYS A 319 -0.31 10.34 15.72
N GLU A 320 -1.07 10.12 16.80
CA GLU A 320 -0.50 9.75 18.10
C GLU A 320 0.25 8.42 18.02
N ILE A 321 -0.32 7.41 17.35
CA ILE A 321 0.36 6.13 17.10
C ILE A 321 1.62 6.35 16.25
N ALA A 322 1.52 7.12 15.17
CA ALA A 322 2.63 7.35 14.26
C ALA A 322 3.81 8.05 14.95
N ASN A 323 3.54 9.10 15.71
CA ASN A 323 4.56 9.83 16.47
C ASN A 323 5.16 8.97 17.59
N ALA A 324 4.36 8.15 18.26
CA ALA A 324 4.86 7.23 19.28
C ALA A 324 5.80 6.17 18.69
N ILE A 325 5.46 5.60 17.52
CA ILE A 325 6.33 4.65 16.81
C ILE A 325 7.61 5.35 16.35
N ALA A 326 7.51 6.55 15.78
CA ALA A 326 8.68 7.29 15.31
C ALA A 326 9.65 7.69 16.44
N GLU A 327 9.14 7.92 17.65
CA GLU A 327 9.94 8.25 18.84
C GLU A 327 10.56 7.01 19.49
N ASN A 328 9.75 5.96 19.71
CA ASN A 328 10.17 4.78 20.46
C ASN A 328 10.88 3.72 19.61
N HIS A 329 10.59 3.69 18.30
CA HIS A 329 11.07 2.68 17.36
C HIS A 329 11.64 3.34 16.09
N PRO A 330 12.73 4.12 16.19
CA PRO A 330 13.35 4.78 15.03
C PRO A 330 13.93 3.79 14.02
N GLU A 331 14.10 2.52 14.38
CA GLU A 331 14.51 1.46 13.46
C GLU A 331 13.40 1.03 12.49
N CYS A 332 12.14 1.32 12.82
CA CYS A 332 11.00 0.99 11.96
C CYS A 332 10.85 2.00 10.82
N TYR A 333 10.69 1.50 9.60
CA TYR A 333 10.36 2.33 8.45
C TYR A 333 8.86 2.64 8.46
N LEU A 334 8.50 3.87 8.83
CA LEU A 334 7.11 4.31 8.97
C LEU A 334 6.60 4.95 7.69
N MET A 335 5.54 4.37 7.14
CA MET A 335 4.83 4.81 5.95
C MET A 335 3.38 5.13 6.30
N ILE A 336 2.86 6.26 5.84
CA ILE A 336 1.45 6.61 5.96
C ILE A 336 0.86 6.65 4.56
N VAL A 337 -0.13 5.79 4.30
CA VAL A 337 -0.80 5.72 3.00
C VAL A 337 -2.20 6.31 3.18
N LEU A 338 -2.43 7.46 2.56
CA LEU A 338 -3.71 8.17 2.57
C LEU A 338 -4.41 7.99 1.22
N VAL A 339 -5.61 7.43 1.22
CA VAL A 339 -6.36 7.06 0.01
C VAL A 339 -7.75 7.68 0.07
N ASP A 340 -8.08 8.47 -0.95
CA ASP A 340 -9.38 9.15 -1.09
C ASP A 340 -9.72 10.01 0.14
N GLU A 341 -8.70 10.69 0.66
CA GLU A 341 -8.81 11.59 1.82
C GLU A 341 -8.67 13.06 1.42
N ARG A 342 -9.09 13.95 2.33
CA ARG A 342 -9.09 15.39 2.04
C ARG A 342 -7.69 16.00 1.98
N PRO A 343 -7.41 16.93 1.03
CA PRO A 343 -6.10 17.59 0.92
C PRO A 343 -5.61 18.27 2.20
N GLU A 344 -6.51 18.87 2.98
CA GLU A 344 -6.17 19.50 4.24
C GLU A 344 -5.75 18.48 5.31
N GLU A 345 -6.33 17.28 5.31
CA GLU A 345 -5.98 16.18 6.22
C GLU A 345 -4.62 15.58 5.83
N VAL A 346 -4.32 15.50 4.53
CA VAL A 346 -3.01 15.09 4.01
C VAL A 346 -1.91 16.05 4.46
N THR A 347 -2.10 17.36 4.20
CA THR A 347 -1.12 18.40 4.57
C THR A 347 -0.85 18.43 6.07
N ASP A 348 -1.89 18.25 6.87
CA ASP A 348 -1.81 18.20 8.32
C ASP A 348 -1.04 16.96 8.81
N MET A 349 -1.20 15.80 8.15
CA MET A 349 -0.41 14.60 8.44
C MET A 349 1.07 14.77 8.09
N GLU A 350 1.37 15.30 6.90
CA GLU A 350 2.74 15.55 6.41
C GLU A 350 3.55 16.46 7.34
N ARG A 351 2.90 17.47 7.92
CA ARG A 351 3.57 18.43 8.81
C ARG A 351 3.68 17.95 10.25
N SER A 352 2.82 17.01 10.66
CA SER A 352 2.68 16.61 12.07
C SER A 352 3.44 15.33 12.43
N VAL A 353 3.84 14.53 11.43
CA VAL A 353 4.41 13.20 11.66
C VAL A 353 5.75 13.04 10.95
N LYS A 354 6.72 12.45 11.65
CA LYS A 354 8.00 12.03 11.08
C LYS A 354 7.85 10.67 10.40
N ALA A 355 7.24 10.65 9.23
CA ALA A 355 7.01 9.46 8.43
C ALA A 355 7.05 9.81 6.94
N GLU A 356 7.26 8.80 6.10
CA GLU A 356 6.97 8.95 4.69
C GLU A 356 5.46 8.97 4.47
N VAL A 357 4.92 10.08 3.98
CA VAL A 357 3.49 10.22 3.68
C VAL A 357 3.28 10.05 2.17
N ILE A 358 2.44 9.09 1.82
CA ILE A 358 2.06 8.75 0.45
C ILE A 358 0.56 8.97 0.33
N ALA A 359 0.15 9.95 -0.45
CA ALA A 359 -1.25 10.35 -0.53
C ALA A 359 -1.81 10.32 -1.95
N SER A 360 -3.09 9.99 -2.05
CA SER A 360 -3.92 10.20 -3.23
C SER A 360 -5.25 10.78 -2.76
N THR A 361 -5.44 12.08 -2.98
CA THR A 361 -6.61 12.83 -2.48
C THR A 361 -7.89 12.41 -3.21
N PHE A 362 -9.06 12.74 -2.65
CA PHE A 362 -10.36 12.41 -3.26
C PHE A 362 -10.61 13.05 -4.65
N ASP A 363 -9.82 14.06 -5.03
CA ASP A 363 -9.90 14.70 -6.35
C ASP A 363 -9.39 13.77 -7.48
N GLU A 364 -8.64 12.74 -7.12
CA GLU A 364 -8.01 11.82 -8.07
C GLU A 364 -8.92 10.63 -8.42
N PRO A 365 -8.78 10.03 -9.62
CA PRO A 365 -9.57 8.87 -10.01
C PRO A 365 -9.16 7.61 -9.24
N ALA A 366 -10.12 6.67 -9.10
CA ALA A 366 -9.93 5.40 -8.41
C ALA A 366 -8.72 4.57 -8.91
N GLU A 367 -8.39 4.67 -10.20
CA GLU A 367 -7.22 4.00 -10.77
C GLU A 367 -5.90 4.47 -10.14
N LYS A 368 -5.78 5.78 -9.85
CA LYS A 368 -4.60 6.34 -9.18
C LYS A 368 -4.51 5.85 -7.73
N HIS A 369 -5.63 5.80 -7.00
CA HIS A 369 -5.67 5.26 -5.64
C HIS A 369 -5.14 3.81 -5.59
N VAL A 370 -5.60 2.97 -6.52
CA VAL A 370 -5.15 1.58 -6.66
C VAL A 370 -3.66 1.52 -7.02
N LYS A 371 -3.19 2.38 -7.92
CA LYS A 371 -1.78 2.42 -8.33
C LYS A 371 -0.86 2.79 -7.17
N VAL A 372 -1.14 3.90 -6.49
CA VAL A 372 -0.34 4.43 -5.38
C VAL A 372 -0.24 3.42 -4.24
N SER A 373 -1.38 2.86 -3.81
CA SER A 373 -1.41 1.82 -2.78
C SER A 373 -0.65 0.55 -3.19
N THR A 374 -0.75 0.14 -4.45
CA THR A 374 0.00 -1.03 -4.96
C THR A 374 1.51 -0.80 -4.89
N ILE A 375 2.00 0.37 -5.30
CA ILE A 375 3.44 0.70 -5.22
C ILE A 375 3.89 0.75 -3.76
N ALA A 376 3.13 1.40 -2.87
CA ALA A 376 3.44 1.46 -1.44
C ALA A 376 3.56 0.05 -0.82
N LEU A 377 2.64 -0.86 -1.16
CA LEU A 377 2.72 -2.25 -0.69
C LEU A 377 3.95 -2.98 -1.23
N GLN A 378 4.25 -2.83 -2.52
CA GLN A 378 5.43 -3.47 -3.10
C GLN A 378 6.72 -2.95 -2.47
N LYS A 379 6.83 -1.63 -2.26
CA LYS A 379 7.95 -1.02 -1.55
C LYS A 379 8.14 -1.64 -0.17
N ALA A 380 7.07 -1.71 0.62
CA ALA A 380 7.12 -2.31 1.94
C ALA A 380 7.54 -3.79 1.91
N LYS A 381 7.03 -4.60 0.97
CA LYS A 381 7.46 -5.99 0.80
C LYS A 381 8.95 -6.11 0.49
N ARG A 382 9.49 -5.25 -0.39
CA ARG A 382 10.92 -5.26 -0.76
C ARG A 382 11.82 -4.85 0.40
N LEU A 383 11.41 -3.87 1.20
CA LEU A 383 12.11 -3.48 2.43
C LEU A 383 12.16 -4.64 3.45
N VAL A 384 11.05 -5.35 3.62
CA VAL A 384 10.95 -6.50 4.55
C VAL A 384 11.78 -7.70 4.07
N GLU A 385 11.85 -7.96 2.76
CA GLU A 385 12.77 -8.95 2.19
C GLU A 385 14.24 -8.62 2.51
N CYS A 386 14.56 -7.34 2.68
CA CYS A 386 15.89 -6.89 3.08
C CYS A 386 16.10 -6.89 4.60
N GLY A 387 15.12 -7.33 5.40
CA GLY A 387 15.23 -7.42 6.86
C GLY A 387 14.74 -6.20 7.63
N HIS A 388 14.11 -5.22 6.98
CA HIS A 388 13.59 -4.03 7.68
C HIS A 388 12.24 -4.31 8.34
N ASP A 389 12.00 -3.69 9.49
CA ASP A 389 10.67 -3.60 10.09
C ASP A 389 9.93 -2.41 9.46
N VAL A 390 8.80 -2.68 8.80
CA VAL A 390 8.01 -1.67 8.09
C VAL A 390 6.64 -1.56 8.73
N VAL A 391 6.20 -0.33 8.97
CA VAL A 391 4.87 -0.03 9.51
C VAL A 391 4.11 0.82 8.49
N ILE A 392 2.96 0.33 8.02
CA ILE A 392 2.03 1.08 7.17
C ILE A 392 0.83 1.49 8.00
N LEU A 393 0.57 2.79 8.08
CA LEU A 393 -0.68 3.35 8.58
C LEU A 393 -1.56 3.68 7.38
N LEU A 394 -2.64 2.92 7.19
CA LEU A 394 -3.55 3.07 6.03
C LEU A 394 -4.83 3.80 6.43
N ASP A 395 -5.08 4.92 5.77
CA ASP A 395 -6.30 5.69 5.89
C ASP A 395 -6.97 5.88 4.52
N SER A 396 -7.97 5.08 4.12
CA SER A 396 -8.60 3.98 4.85
C SER A 396 -8.74 2.73 3.98
N ILE A 397 -8.84 1.55 4.61
CA ILE A 397 -9.01 0.31 3.87
C ILE A 397 -10.38 0.22 3.20
N THR A 398 -11.40 0.83 3.80
CA THR A 398 -12.75 0.90 3.22
C THR A 398 -12.74 1.67 1.91
N ARG A 399 -12.05 2.82 1.86
CA ARG A 399 -11.91 3.61 0.64
C ARG A 399 -11.06 2.91 -0.42
N LEU A 400 -9.98 2.26 -0.01
CA LEU A 400 -9.17 1.44 -0.92
C LEU A 400 -10.00 0.31 -1.54
N ALA A 401 -10.80 -0.39 -0.74
CA ALA A 401 -11.70 -1.45 -1.23
C ALA A 401 -12.76 -0.91 -2.19
N ARG A 402 -13.32 0.28 -1.94
CA ARG A 402 -14.22 0.98 -2.88
C ARG A 402 -13.53 1.29 -4.20
N ALA A 403 -12.32 1.85 -4.18
CA ALA A 403 -11.55 2.14 -5.38
C ALA A 403 -11.28 0.86 -6.21
N HIS A 404 -10.93 -0.25 -5.56
CA HIS A 404 -10.79 -1.54 -6.22
C HIS A 404 -12.09 -2.07 -6.82
N ASN A 405 -13.23 -1.84 -6.15
CA ASN A 405 -14.53 -2.23 -6.67
C ASN A 405 -14.92 -1.44 -7.92
N THR A 406 -14.63 -0.14 -7.95
CA THR A 406 -14.90 0.71 -9.12
C THR A 406 -14.04 0.36 -10.34
N VAL A 407 -12.79 -0.03 -10.12
CA VAL A 407 -11.84 -0.38 -11.20
C VAL A 407 -11.98 -1.84 -11.65
N ALA A 408 -12.61 -2.70 -10.85
CA ALA A 408 -12.77 -4.10 -11.18
C ALA A 408 -13.63 -4.29 -12.44
N PRO A 409 -13.24 -5.17 -13.38
CA PRO A 409 -14.10 -5.52 -14.50
C PRO A 409 -15.36 -6.23 -13.99
N ALA A 410 -16.51 -5.91 -14.59
CA ALA A 410 -17.79 -6.49 -14.22
C ALA A 410 -17.74 -8.02 -14.32
N SER A 411 -17.89 -8.71 -13.19
CA SER A 411 -17.81 -10.17 -13.12
C SER A 411 -19.17 -10.85 -13.38
N GLY A 412 -20.25 -10.05 -13.42
CA GLY A 412 -21.63 -10.53 -13.47
C GLY A 412 -22.13 -11.14 -12.16
N LYS A 413 -21.28 -11.22 -11.13
CA LYS A 413 -21.61 -11.72 -9.79
C LYS A 413 -21.37 -10.62 -8.75
N VAL A 414 -22.47 -9.96 -8.37
CA VAL A 414 -22.46 -8.89 -7.37
C VAL A 414 -22.91 -9.47 -6.04
N LEU A 415 -22.09 -9.28 -5.00
CA LEU A 415 -22.40 -9.61 -3.62
C LEU A 415 -23.40 -8.60 -3.03
N SER A 416 -23.90 -8.90 -1.83
CA SER A 416 -24.69 -7.93 -1.06
C SER A 416 -23.95 -6.60 -0.95
N GLY A 417 -24.68 -5.49 -0.99
CA GLY A 417 -24.09 -4.15 -0.89
C GLY A 417 -23.42 -3.62 -2.18
N GLY A 418 -23.53 -4.33 -3.32
CA GLY A 418 -23.01 -3.83 -4.61
C GLY A 418 -21.51 -4.07 -4.81
N VAL A 419 -20.93 -5.00 -4.06
CA VAL A 419 -19.51 -5.37 -4.15
C VAL A 419 -19.33 -6.47 -5.19
N GLU A 420 -18.47 -6.26 -6.18
CA GLU A 420 -18.07 -7.28 -7.15
C GLU A 420 -17.32 -8.43 -6.45
N ALA A 421 -17.65 -9.68 -6.77
CA ALA A 421 -17.07 -10.84 -6.08
C ALA A 421 -15.53 -10.89 -6.13
N ASN A 422 -14.94 -10.43 -7.23
CA ASN A 422 -13.47 -10.43 -7.41
C ASN A 422 -12.79 -9.15 -6.89
N ALA A 423 -13.55 -8.09 -6.60
CA ALA A 423 -12.97 -6.81 -6.21
C ALA A 423 -12.24 -6.87 -4.86
N MET A 424 -12.68 -7.74 -3.94
CA MET A 424 -12.11 -7.86 -2.60
C MET A 424 -10.81 -8.64 -2.53
N GLN A 425 -10.41 -9.35 -3.59
CA GLN A 425 -9.20 -10.16 -3.56
C GLN A 425 -7.94 -9.32 -3.35
N LYS A 426 -7.77 -8.23 -4.10
CA LYS A 426 -6.57 -7.37 -4.00
C LYS A 426 -6.49 -6.62 -2.66
N PRO A 427 -7.56 -5.97 -2.17
CA PRO A 427 -7.57 -5.37 -0.84
C PRO A 427 -7.28 -6.37 0.29
N LYS A 428 -7.82 -7.60 0.22
CA LYS A 428 -7.49 -8.68 1.18
C LYS A 428 -6.03 -9.08 1.12
N GLN A 429 -5.44 -9.17 -0.08
CA GLN A 429 -4.01 -9.44 -0.23
C GLN A 429 -3.15 -8.30 0.31
N PHE A 430 -3.58 -7.04 0.15
CA PHE A 430 -2.92 -5.88 0.74
C PHE A 430 -2.87 -6.01 2.26
N PHE A 431 -4.02 -6.18 2.92
CA PHE A 431 -4.09 -6.26 4.38
C PHE A 431 -3.47 -7.54 4.94
N GLY A 432 -3.66 -8.66 4.25
CA GLY A 432 -3.06 -9.96 4.57
C GLY A 432 -1.55 -10.05 4.28
N ALA A 433 -0.95 -9.02 3.67
CA ALA A 433 0.49 -8.96 3.53
C ALA A 433 1.17 -8.82 4.89
N ALA A 434 0.58 -8.07 5.83
CA ALA A 434 1.18 -7.84 7.13
C ALA A 434 1.38 -9.15 7.93
N ARG A 435 2.61 -9.37 8.38
CA ARG A 435 3.09 -10.57 9.07
C ARG A 435 4.46 -10.29 9.69
N LYS A 436 4.79 -10.94 10.81
CA LYS A 436 6.17 -11.07 11.29
C LYS A 436 6.84 -12.18 10.50
N ILE A 437 8.11 -12.04 10.18
CA ILE A 437 8.86 -13.02 9.41
C ILE A 437 9.94 -13.65 10.29
N GLU A 438 10.10 -14.96 10.18
CA GLU A 438 11.19 -15.69 10.82
C GLU A 438 12.54 -15.30 10.20
N ASN A 439 13.52 -14.92 11.03
CA ASN A 439 14.86 -14.50 10.59
C ASN A 439 14.87 -13.35 9.57
N GLY A 440 13.83 -12.51 9.57
CA GLY A 440 13.68 -11.38 8.66
C GLY A 440 13.05 -10.18 9.36
N GLY A 441 12.59 -9.24 8.55
CA GLY A 441 11.88 -8.05 9.03
C GLY A 441 10.44 -8.34 9.44
N SER A 442 9.63 -7.30 9.49
CA SER A 442 8.20 -7.42 9.75
C SER A 442 7.41 -6.42 8.92
N LEU A 443 6.22 -6.81 8.48
CA LEU A 443 5.27 -5.88 7.88
C LEU A 443 4.09 -5.69 8.82
N THR A 444 3.99 -4.53 9.43
CA THR A 444 2.86 -4.13 10.26
C THR A 444 1.93 -3.26 9.42
N ILE A 445 0.64 -3.58 9.39
CA ILE A 445 -0.37 -2.73 8.73
C ILE A 445 -1.45 -2.41 9.76
N LEU A 446 -1.60 -1.13 10.09
CA LEU A 446 -2.71 -0.60 10.86
C LEU A 446 -3.60 0.17 9.90
N ALA A 447 -4.77 -0.38 9.62
CA ALA A 447 -5.70 0.23 8.68
C ALA A 447 -6.95 0.71 9.39
N THR A 448 -7.46 1.86 8.98
CA THR A 448 -8.75 2.33 9.48
C THR A 448 -9.89 1.77 8.64
N ALA A 449 -10.95 1.32 9.30
CA ALA A 449 -12.19 0.87 8.67
C ALA A 449 -13.36 1.74 9.12
N LEU A 450 -14.14 2.19 8.15
CA LEU A 450 -15.35 2.98 8.39
C LEU A 450 -16.54 2.06 8.61
N ILE A 451 -17.27 2.29 9.70
CA ILE A 451 -18.55 1.63 10.03
C ILE A 451 -19.65 2.67 10.25
N ASP A 452 -20.91 2.22 10.23
CA ASP A 452 -22.11 3.06 10.42
C ASP A 452 -22.17 4.30 9.51
N THR A 453 -21.69 4.14 8.28
CA THR A 453 -21.76 5.16 7.22
C THR A 453 -23.17 5.23 6.59
N GLY A 454 -24.03 4.25 6.88
CA GLY A 454 -25.32 4.04 6.20
C GLY A 454 -25.20 3.30 4.87
N SER A 455 -23.99 2.90 4.47
CA SER A 455 -23.75 2.12 3.25
C SER A 455 -23.60 0.64 3.57
N LYS A 456 -24.50 -0.19 3.02
CA LYS A 456 -24.38 -1.66 3.08
C LYS A 456 -23.08 -2.18 2.46
N MET A 457 -22.51 -1.44 1.51
CA MET A 457 -21.22 -1.78 0.91
C MET A 457 -20.11 -1.77 1.96
N ASP A 458 -20.09 -0.77 2.84
CA ASP A 458 -19.05 -0.62 3.86
C ASP A 458 -19.18 -1.67 4.95
N GLU A 459 -20.41 -2.03 5.32
CA GLU A 459 -20.68 -3.13 6.25
C GLU A 459 -20.12 -4.47 5.73
N VAL A 460 -20.37 -4.78 4.45
CA VAL A 460 -19.84 -6.00 3.82
C VAL A 460 -18.31 -5.95 3.73
N ILE A 461 -17.73 -4.80 3.36
CA ILE A 461 -16.28 -4.62 3.34
C ILE A 461 -15.67 -4.85 4.73
N PHE A 462 -16.28 -4.28 5.76
CA PHE A 462 -15.83 -4.41 7.15
C PHE A 462 -15.82 -5.87 7.60
N GLU A 463 -16.91 -6.60 7.41
CA GLU A 463 -17.01 -8.01 7.81
C GLU A 463 -15.97 -8.89 7.11
N GLU A 464 -15.66 -8.62 5.84
CA GLU A 464 -14.61 -9.34 5.09
C GLU A 464 -13.20 -9.10 5.65
N PHE A 465 -12.92 -7.90 6.17
CA PHE A 465 -11.63 -7.57 6.76
C PHE A 465 -11.50 -7.98 8.23
N LYS A 466 -12.60 -7.99 8.96
CA LYS A 466 -12.65 -8.44 10.36
C LYS A 466 -12.08 -9.85 10.52
N GLY A 467 -12.44 -10.76 9.61
CA GLY A 467 -11.90 -12.12 9.60
C GLY A 467 -10.41 -12.24 9.25
N THR A 468 -9.84 -11.22 8.60
CA THR A 468 -8.45 -11.20 8.11
C THR A 468 -7.47 -10.60 9.13
N GLY A 469 -7.96 -9.66 9.94
CA GLY A 469 -7.19 -8.98 10.99
C GLY A 469 -6.91 -9.84 12.20
N ASN A 470 -5.89 -9.45 12.98
CA ASN A 470 -5.57 -10.06 14.26
C ASN A 470 -5.56 -9.06 15.43
N MET A 471 -5.85 -7.78 15.18
CA MET A 471 -6.10 -6.75 16.19
C MET A 471 -7.27 -5.88 15.74
N GLU A 472 -8.19 -5.59 16.64
CA GLU A 472 -9.36 -4.74 16.43
C GLU A 472 -9.38 -3.66 17.52
N LEU A 473 -9.36 -2.39 17.11
CA LEU A 473 -9.49 -1.24 17.98
C LEU A 473 -10.76 -0.48 17.58
N GLN A 474 -11.80 -0.55 18.40
CA GLN A 474 -13.10 0.04 18.10
C GLN A 474 -13.23 1.42 18.74
N LEU A 475 -13.67 2.40 17.94
CA LEU A 475 -14.00 3.74 18.42
C LEU A 475 -15.52 3.92 18.52
N ASP A 476 -15.98 4.45 19.66
CA ASP A 476 -17.39 4.69 19.93
C ASP A 476 -17.77 6.18 19.77
N ARG A 477 -18.70 6.46 18.87
CA ARG A 477 -19.27 7.79 18.65
C ARG A 477 -20.02 8.33 19.85
N ARG A 478 -20.54 7.50 20.76
CA ARG A 478 -21.20 7.97 22.00
C ARG A 478 -20.21 8.75 22.87
N LEU A 479 -19.00 8.20 23.06
CA LEU A 479 -17.88 8.87 23.75
C LEU A 479 -17.52 10.19 23.06
N ALA A 480 -17.33 10.16 21.74
CA ALA A 480 -16.95 11.33 20.96
C ALA A 480 -18.01 12.45 21.01
N ASN A 481 -19.31 12.11 20.93
CA ASN A 481 -20.41 13.07 21.04
C ASN A 481 -20.43 13.77 22.42
N ARG A 482 -20.05 13.06 23.48
CA ARG A 482 -19.89 13.62 24.83
C ARG A 482 -18.54 14.31 25.07
N ARG A 483 -17.69 14.40 24.03
CA ARG A 483 -16.33 14.98 24.07
C ARG A 483 -15.39 14.25 25.03
N ILE A 484 -15.58 12.94 25.20
CA ILE A 484 -14.67 12.08 25.95
C ILE A 484 -13.68 11.49 24.95
N PHE A 485 -12.40 11.84 25.12
CA PHE A 485 -11.30 11.34 24.29
C PHE A 485 -10.19 10.74 25.18
N PRO A 486 -9.55 9.63 24.76
CA PRO A 486 -9.78 8.87 23.53
C PRO A 486 -11.14 8.15 23.49
N ALA A 487 -11.78 8.11 22.32
CA ALA A 487 -13.11 7.53 22.15
C ALA A 487 -13.05 6.02 21.89
N ILE A 488 -12.26 5.27 22.67
CA ILE A 488 -12.02 3.83 22.47
C ILE A 488 -13.04 3.01 23.26
N ASP A 489 -13.65 2.01 22.62
CA ASP A 489 -14.40 0.97 23.31
C ASP A 489 -13.44 -0.11 23.82
N LEU A 490 -13.16 -0.08 25.13
CA LEU A 490 -12.19 -0.95 25.78
C LEU A 490 -12.62 -2.43 25.84
N VAL A 491 -13.93 -2.69 25.81
CA VAL A 491 -14.48 -4.05 25.93
C VAL A 491 -14.50 -4.72 24.57
N ALA A 492 -14.89 -4.00 23.52
CA ALA A 492 -14.92 -4.53 22.16
C ALA A 492 -13.51 -4.62 21.54
N SER A 493 -12.56 -3.79 21.97
CA SER A 493 -11.19 -3.78 21.44
C SER A 493 -10.35 -4.95 21.97
N SER A 494 -9.65 -5.63 21.08
CA SER A 494 -8.86 -6.82 21.41
C SER A 494 -7.69 -7.08 20.46
N THR A 495 -6.72 -7.86 20.92
CA THR A 495 -5.61 -8.36 20.10
C THR A 495 -5.50 -9.87 20.27
N ARG A 496 -5.47 -10.61 19.14
CA ARG A 496 -5.27 -12.05 19.17
C ARG A 496 -3.84 -12.36 19.60
N ARG A 497 -3.70 -13.40 20.42
CA ARG A 497 -2.41 -13.83 20.96
C ARG A 497 -1.64 -12.72 21.70
N GLU A 498 -2.36 -11.87 22.45
CA GLU A 498 -1.73 -10.86 23.33
C GLU A 498 -0.79 -11.48 24.38
N ASP A 499 -0.89 -12.80 24.61
CA ASP A 499 0.04 -13.59 25.43
C ASP A 499 1.50 -13.55 24.96
N LEU A 500 1.73 -13.30 23.67
CA LEU A 500 3.08 -13.20 23.11
C LEU A 500 3.66 -11.78 23.21
N LEU A 501 2.84 -10.77 23.51
CA LEU A 501 3.21 -9.36 23.50
C LEU A 501 3.27 -8.75 24.91
N LEU A 502 2.56 -9.33 25.87
CA LEU A 502 2.48 -8.84 27.23
C LEU A 502 2.99 -9.91 28.22
N ASP A 503 3.67 -9.45 29.26
CA ASP A 503 4.13 -10.33 30.33
C ASP A 503 2.96 -11.00 31.07
N ARG A 504 3.21 -12.20 31.62
CA ARG A 504 2.18 -13.01 32.31
C ARG A 504 1.49 -12.26 33.45
N ASP A 505 2.21 -11.42 34.18
CA ASP A 505 1.64 -10.66 35.29
C ASP A 505 0.79 -9.48 34.81
N VAL A 506 1.19 -8.84 33.71
CA VAL A 506 0.39 -7.80 33.05
C VAL A 506 -0.92 -8.39 32.54
N LEU A 507 -0.86 -9.55 31.87
CA LEU A 507 -2.05 -10.24 31.35
C LEU A 507 -3.07 -10.58 32.44
N LYS A 508 -2.62 -11.12 33.58
CA LYS A 508 -3.50 -11.41 34.71
C LYS A 508 -4.23 -10.15 35.19
N ARG A 509 -3.49 -9.04 35.32
CA ARG A 509 -4.06 -7.74 35.74
C ARG A 509 -5.02 -7.17 34.71
N MET A 510 -4.67 -7.27 33.43
CA MET A 510 -5.54 -6.84 32.34
C MET A 510 -6.82 -7.66 32.27
N HIS A 511 -6.76 -8.96 32.54
CA HIS A 511 -7.95 -9.80 32.62
C HIS A 511 -8.90 -9.37 33.75
N LEU A 512 -8.35 -9.08 34.93
CA LEU A 512 -9.13 -8.52 36.05
C LEU A 512 -9.74 -7.15 35.70
N LEU A 513 -8.95 -6.27 35.07
CA LEU A 513 -9.40 -4.96 34.64
C LEU A 513 -10.55 -5.06 33.62
N ARG A 514 -10.42 -5.95 32.62
CA ARG A 514 -11.47 -6.17 31.63
C ARG A 514 -12.76 -6.69 32.27
N ASN A 515 -12.66 -7.66 33.19
CA ASN A 515 -13.84 -8.18 33.89
C ASN A 515 -14.52 -7.09 34.73
N TYR A 516 -13.73 -6.22 35.39
CA TYR A 516 -14.26 -5.09 36.14
C TYR A 516 -14.98 -4.05 35.26
N LEU A 517 -14.44 -3.79 34.07
CA LEU A 517 -15.02 -2.83 33.11
C LEU A 517 -16.20 -3.41 32.32
N ALA A 518 -16.32 -4.73 32.22
CA ALA A 518 -17.35 -5.40 31.42
C ALA A 518 -18.78 -5.14 31.93
N ASP A 519 -18.94 -4.92 33.23
CA ASP A 519 -20.23 -4.61 33.85
C ASP A 519 -20.65 -3.13 33.69
N MET A 520 -19.76 -2.28 33.16
CA MET A 520 -19.97 -0.84 33.00
C MET A 520 -20.37 -0.48 31.57
N ASN A 521 -21.09 0.63 31.42
CA ASN A 521 -21.27 1.23 30.09
C ASN A 521 -19.94 1.82 29.58
N ALA A 522 -19.74 1.92 28.27
CA ALA A 522 -18.51 2.45 27.67
C ALA A 522 -18.10 3.83 28.23
N GLU A 523 -19.07 4.71 28.49
CA GLU A 523 -18.85 6.03 29.08
C GLU A 523 -18.36 5.98 30.53
N GLU A 524 -18.92 5.07 31.33
CA GLU A 524 -18.54 4.87 32.72
C GLU A 524 -17.17 4.22 32.81
N ALA A 525 -16.94 3.16 32.01
CA ALA A 525 -15.67 2.45 31.90
C ALA A 525 -14.52 3.41 31.54
N MET A 526 -14.73 4.26 30.53
CA MET A 526 -13.72 5.24 30.10
C MET A 526 -13.41 6.28 31.18
N ASN A 527 -14.43 6.83 31.84
CA ASN A 527 -14.23 7.82 32.90
C ASN A 527 -13.54 7.22 34.12
N GLU A 528 -13.91 6.01 34.52
CA GLU A 528 -13.29 5.30 35.64
C GLU A 528 -11.82 4.97 35.33
N LEU A 529 -11.52 4.50 34.12
CA LEU A 529 -10.15 4.24 33.69
C LEU A 529 -9.32 5.53 33.68
N LEU A 530 -9.82 6.60 33.06
CA LEU A 530 -9.13 7.91 33.03
C LEU A 530 -8.89 8.46 34.44
N LYS A 531 -9.85 8.29 35.36
CA LYS A 531 -9.72 8.72 36.75
C LYS A 531 -8.58 7.99 37.48
N ARG A 532 -8.41 6.69 37.23
CA ARG A 532 -7.33 5.88 37.84
C ARG A 532 -5.97 6.10 37.17
N MET A 533 -5.95 6.31 35.85
CA MET A 533 -4.72 6.61 35.13
C MET A 533 -4.19 8.02 35.45
N ARG A 534 -5.08 8.97 35.75
CA ARG A 534 -4.69 10.33 36.09
C ARG A 534 -3.83 10.34 37.36
N GLY A 535 -2.63 10.90 37.25
CA GLY A 535 -1.66 11.00 38.35
C GLY A 535 -0.60 9.89 38.34
N THR A 536 -0.73 8.89 37.47
CA THR A 536 0.32 7.87 37.25
C THR A 536 1.29 8.34 36.17
N LYS A 537 2.59 8.07 36.36
CA LYS A 537 3.65 8.40 35.41
C LYS A 537 3.61 7.50 34.19
N ASP A 538 3.45 6.20 34.39
CA ASP A 538 3.47 5.21 33.31
C ASP A 538 2.44 4.08 33.53
N ASN A 539 2.42 3.13 32.58
CA ASN A 539 1.52 1.99 32.64
C ASN A 539 1.90 0.97 33.73
N GLN A 540 3.17 0.90 34.14
CA GLN A 540 3.61 0.00 35.19
C GLN A 540 3.15 0.49 36.56
N GLU A 541 3.27 1.79 36.85
CA GLU A 541 2.76 2.43 38.05
C GLU A 541 1.23 2.31 38.14
N PHE A 542 0.53 2.52 37.02
CA PHE A 542 -0.90 2.28 36.95
C PHE A 542 -1.26 0.84 37.33
N LEU A 543 -0.62 -0.15 36.70
CA LEU A 543 -0.87 -1.56 37.01
C LEU A 543 -0.47 -1.92 38.45
N ALA A 544 0.53 -1.27 39.03
CA ALA A 544 0.95 -1.48 40.42
C ALA A 544 -0.08 -0.91 41.41
N SER A 545 -0.70 0.22 41.09
CA SER A 545 -1.74 0.83 41.92
C SER A 545 -3.03 -0.01 42.04
N MET A 546 -3.24 -0.99 41.15
CA MET A 546 -4.36 -1.92 41.24
C MET A 546 -4.24 -2.96 42.36
N ASN A 547 -3.06 -3.09 42.99
CA ASN A 547 -2.81 -4.04 44.08
C ASN A 547 -3.22 -3.52 45.47
N SER A 548 -3.74 -2.29 45.58
CA SER A 548 -4.17 -1.67 46.84
C SER A 548 -5.68 -1.61 46.99
#